data_AF-A0A930HY16-F1
#
_entry.id   AF-A0A930HY16-F1
#
_cell.length_a   1.000
_cell.length_b   1.000
_cell.length_c   1.000
_cell.angle_alpha   90.00
_cell.angle_beta   90.00
_cell.angle_gamma   90.00
#
_symmetry.space_group_name_H-M   'P 1'
#
loop_
_entity.id
_entity.type
_entity.pdbx_description
1 polymer ?
#
loop_
_entity_poly.entity_id
_entity_poly.type
_entity_poly.pdbx_seq_one_letter_code
_entity_poly.pdbx_strand_id
1 'polypeptide(L)'
;MRDLEQQYVTVLDDFQHQVENRIRNHKDEANFPQLPEGVDEMILSDYLFEYQAALDSEGTERSRYTIAGILLCLPILVMSGFPDTSLPFKGVWNVLAAIGVGLVLFLLYRILMKAYVRSRIQRVNRDYPEVKKYVDSVMAFQ
;
A
#
# COMPACT_ATOMS: atom_id res chain seq x y z
N MET A 1 18.85 2.69 -8.65
CA MET A 1 18.12 3.16 -7.43
C MET A 1 17.18 4.32 -7.73
N ARG A 2 17.50 5.23 -8.67
CA ARG A 2 16.53 6.21 -9.22
C ARG A 2 15.43 5.54 -10.04
N ASP A 3 15.71 4.36 -10.58
CA ASP A 3 14.85 3.63 -11.52
C ASP A 3 13.64 2.98 -10.83
N LEU A 4 13.79 2.57 -9.56
CA LEU A 4 12.70 1.97 -8.77
C LEU A 4 11.73 3.03 -8.22
N GLU A 5 12.25 4.18 -7.78
CA GLU A 5 11.42 5.33 -7.39
C GLU A 5 10.64 5.88 -8.59
N GLN A 6 11.25 5.96 -9.78
CA GLN A 6 10.56 6.36 -11.00
C GLN A 6 9.48 5.35 -11.40
N GLN A 7 9.77 4.04 -11.29
CA GLN A 7 8.83 2.98 -11.64
C GLN A 7 7.61 2.93 -10.71
N TYR A 8 7.76 3.27 -9.43
CA TYR A 8 6.62 3.31 -8.49
C TYR A 8 5.72 4.54 -8.70
N VAL A 9 6.31 5.71 -8.94
CA VAL A 9 5.56 6.93 -9.29
C VAL A 9 4.81 6.74 -10.61
N THR A 10 5.42 6.07 -11.60
CA THR A 10 4.76 5.81 -12.89
C THR A 10 3.64 4.79 -12.82
N VAL A 11 3.67 3.80 -11.93
CA VAL A 11 2.56 2.82 -11.76
C VAL A 11 1.38 3.40 -10.96
N LEU A 12 1.63 4.37 -10.07
CA LEU A 12 0.62 5.04 -9.23
C LEU A 12 -0.20 6.10 -9.99
N ASP A 13 0.48 6.92 -10.78
CA ASP A 13 -0.15 7.90 -11.69
C ASP A 13 -0.95 7.18 -12.78
N ASP A 14 -0.58 5.94 -13.08
CA ASP A 14 -1.18 5.13 -14.14
C ASP A 14 -2.63 4.76 -13.86
N PHE A 15 -3.08 4.56 -12.61
CA PHE A 15 -4.46 4.09 -12.38
C PHE A 15 -5.51 5.16 -12.71
N GLN A 16 -5.37 6.37 -12.15
CA GLN A 16 -6.26 7.49 -12.48
C GLN A 16 -6.16 7.83 -13.97
N HIS A 17 -4.94 7.96 -14.49
CA HIS A 17 -4.76 8.29 -15.90
C HIS A 17 -5.24 7.20 -16.85
N GLN A 18 -5.13 5.90 -16.52
CA GLN A 18 -5.71 4.83 -17.32
C GLN A 18 -7.23 4.90 -17.35
N VAL A 19 -7.88 5.09 -16.20
CA VAL A 19 -9.35 5.19 -16.13
C VAL A 19 -9.83 6.44 -16.87
N GLU A 20 -9.23 7.61 -16.61
CA GLU A 20 -9.57 8.86 -17.30
C GLU A 20 -9.31 8.79 -18.81
N ASN A 21 -8.17 8.24 -19.25
CA ASN A 21 -7.88 8.08 -20.67
C ASN A 21 -8.86 7.11 -21.33
N ARG A 22 -9.26 6.03 -20.66
CA ARG A 22 -10.20 5.06 -21.22
C ARG A 22 -11.59 5.65 -21.37
N ILE A 23 -12.08 6.38 -20.37
CA ILE A 23 -13.32 7.16 -20.45
C ILE A 23 -13.22 8.19 -21.58
N ARG A 24 -12.16 9.00 -21.62
CA ARG A 24 -12.00 10.03 -22.65
C ARG A 24 -12.02 9.46 -24.07
N ASN A 25 -11.40 8.30 -24.27
CA ASN A 25 -11.23 7.70 -25.59
C ASN A 25 -12.45 6.89 -26.06
N HIS A 26 -13.26 6.33 -25.14
CA HIS A 26 -14.35 5.42 -25.48
C HIS A 26 -15.74 5.89 -25.03
N LYS A 27 -15.87 7.03 -24.32
CA LYS A 27 -17.16 7.56 -23.83
C LYS A 27 -18.22 7.73 -24.93
N ASP A 28 -17.79 7.98 -26.17
CA ASP A 28 -18.67 8.23 -27.30
C ASP A 28 -19.04 6.92 -28.05
N GLU A 29 -18.55 5.76 -27.60
CA GLU A 29 -18.89 4.46 -28.18
C GLU A 29 -20.21 3.93 -27.61
N ALA A 30 -21.08 3.41 -28.49
CA ALA A 30 -22.43 2.96 -28.13
C ALA A 30 -22.48 1.80 -27.10
N ASN A 31 -21.37 1.11 -26.88
CA ASN A 31 -21.25 -0.02 -25.96
C ASN A 31 -20.46 0.33 -24.69
N PHE A 32 -19.99 1.57 -24.55
CA PHE A 32 -19.23 2.00 -23.38
C PHE A 32 -20.13 2.15 -22.15
N PRO A 33 -19.73 1.63 -20.98
CA PRO A 33 -20.50 1.80 -19.76
C PRO A 33 -20.68 3.29 -19.45
N GLN A 34 -21.93 3.71 -19.23
CA GLN A 34 -22.26 5.08 -18.83
C GLN A 34 -22.27 5.22 -17.31
N LEU A 35 -22.01 6.44 -16.84
CA LEU A 35 -22.10 6.80 -15.43
C LEU A 35 -23.52 6.47 -14.91
N PRO A 36 -23.64 5.73 -13.79
CA PRO A 36 -24.94 5.42 -13.22
C PRO A 36 -25.67 6.69 -12.73
N GLU A 37 -27.01 6.68 -12.80
CA GLU A 37 -27.83 7.79 -12.30
C GLU A 37 -27.56 8.05 -10.81
N GLY A 38 -26.98 9.21 -10.50
CA GLY A 38 -26.58 9.59 -9.13
C GLY A 38 -25.07 9.65 -8.89
N VAL A 39 -24.24 9.21 -9.84
CA VAL A 39 -22.79 9.36 -9.82
C VAL A 39 -22.36 10.44 -10.81
N ASP A 40 -21.91 11.57 -10.29
CA ASP A 40 -21.34 12.67 -11.07
C ASP A 40 -19.84 12.41 -11.36
N GLU A 41 -19.28 13.05 -12.38
CA GLU A 41 -17.84 13.07 -12.67
C GLU A 41 -17.02 13.50 -11.44
N MET A 42 -17.57 14.39 -10.61
CA MET A 42 -16.95 14.81 -9.35
C MET A 42 -16.84 13.65 -8.34
N ILE A 43 -17.87 12.80 -8.22
CA ILE A 43 -17.87 11.65 -7.31
C ILE A 43 -16.91 10.56 -7.83
N LEU A 44 -16.84 10.39 -9.15
CA LEU A 44 -15.85 9.51 -9.77
C LEU A 44 -14.42 9.98 -9.49
N SER A 45 -14.15 11.28 -9.64
CA SER A 45 -12.84 11.86 -9.37
C SER A 45 -12.44 11.70 -7.90
N ASP A 46 -13.36 11.94 -6.98
CA ASP A 46 -13.13 11.80 -5.54
C ASP A 46 -12.82 10.34 -5.16
N TYR A 47 -13.56 9.37 -5.72
CA TYR A 47 -13.26 7.95 -5.56
C TYR A 47 -11.87 7.57 -6.10
N LEU A 48 -11.50 8.02 -7.30
CA LEU A 48 -10.20 7.72 -7.88
C LEU A 48 -9.07 8.30 -7.02
N PHE A 49 -9.23 9.53 -6.53
CA PHE A 49 -8.29 10.19 -5.64
C PHE A 49 -8.16 9.47 -4.30
N GLU A 50 -9.27 9.11 -3.65
CA GLU A 50 -9.24 8.36 -2.38
C GLU A 50 -8.66 6.94 -2.56
N TYR A 51 -8.97 6.28 -3.68
CA TYR A 51 -8.44 4.96 -4.00
C TYR A 51 -6.92 5.01 -4.20
N GLN A 52 -6.42 6.03 -4.90
CA GLN A 52 -4.98 6.29 -5.02
C GLN A 52 -4.35 6.64 -3.67
N ALA A 53 -4.95 7.55 -2.90
CA ALA A 53 -4.47 7.86 -1.55
C ALA A 53 -4.44 6.62 -0.63
N ALA A 54 -5.31 5.63 -0.90
CA ALA A 54 -5.28 4.35 -0.20
C ALA A 54 -4.16 3.43 -0.66
N LEU A 55 -3.84 3.41 -1.95
CA LEU A 55 -2.66 2.71 -2.49
C LEU A 55 -1.36 3.36 -2.00
N ASP A 56 -1.30 4.69 -1.93
CA ASP A 56 -0.15 5.49 -1.50
C ASP A 56 0.13 5.39 0.00
N SER A 57 -0.83 4.85 0.74
CA SER A 57 -0.75 4.71 2.20
C SER A 57 0.34 3.76 2.69
N GLU A 58 0.90 2.95 1.79
CA GLU A 58 2.08 2.13 2.08
C GLU A 58 3.33 2.96 2.44
N GLY A 59 3.30 4.27 2.20
CA GLY A 59 4.44 5.13 2.34
C GLY A 59 5.51 4.83 1.29
N THR A 60 6.39 5.80 1.06
CA THR A 60 7.46 5.64 0.07
C THR A 60 8.38 4.48 0.45
N GLU A 61 9.02 3.83 -0.53
CA GLU A 61 10.03 2.79 -0.29
C GLU A 61 11.08 3.24 0.72
N ARG A 62 11.51 4.50 0.64
CA ARG A 62 12.44 5.13 1.59
C ARG A 62 11.93 5.14 3.02
N SER A 63 10.66 5.44 3.24
CA SER A 63 10.03 5.35 4.56
C SER A 63 9.99 3.90 5.05
N ARG A 64 9.62 2.96 4.17
CA ARG A 64 9.57 1.53 4.48
C ARG A 64 10.95 0.96 4.88
N TYR A 65 12.01 1.31 4.16
CA TYR A 65 13.38 0.89 4.51
C TYR A 65 13.87 1.51 5.82
N THR A 66 13.49 2.76 6.10
CA THR A 66 13.84 3.43 7.36
C THR A 66 13.18 2.74 8.55
N ILE A 67 11.88 2.44 8.45
CA ILE A 67 11.12 1.72 9.48
C ILE A 67 11.67 0.30 9.66
N ALA A 68 11.99 -0.39 8.56
CA ALA A 68 12.61 -1.73 8.60
C ALA A 68 13.97 -1.71 9.30
N GLY A 69 14.82 -0.73 9.00
CA GLY A 69 16.11 -0.54 9.65
C GLY A 69 15.96 -0.27 11.15
N ILE A 70 15.03 0.61 11.54
CA ILE A 70 14.71 0.87 12.95
C ILE A 70 14.25 -0.43 13.64
N LEU A 71 13.33 -1.18 13.04
CA LEU A 71 12.81 -2.44 13.59
C LEU A 71 13.88 -3.53 13.75
N LEU A 72 14.87 -3.57 12.86
CA LEU A 72 16.02 -4.49 12.97
C LEU A 72 17.01 -4.04 14.05
N CYS A 73 17.22 -2.74 14.22
CA CYS A 73 18.15 -2.20 15.22
C CYS A 73 17.58 -2.20 16.64
N LEU A 74 16.27 -2.02 16.81
CA LEU A 74 15.60 -1.88 18.11
C LEU A 74 15.89 -3.07 19.06
N PRO A 75 15.78 -4.35 18.65
CA PRO A 75 16.06 -5.49 19.52
C PRO A 75 17.52 -5.58 19.94
N ILE A 76 18.44 -5.21 19.04
CA ILE A 76 19.88 -5.19 19.31
C ILE A 76 20.20 -4.11 20.35
N LEU A 77 19.60 -2.93 20.20
CA LEU A 77 19.77 -1.81 21.11
C LEU A 77 19.17 -2.12 22.49
N VAL A 78 17.97 -2.72 22.53
CA VAL A 78 17.34 -3.20 23.75
C VAL A 78 18.23 -4.22 24.45
N MET A 79 18.76 -5.23 23.75
CA MET A 79 19.68 -6.20 24.35
C MET A 79 20.98 -5.56 24.87
N SER A 80 21.54 -4.58 24.17
CA SER A 80 22.73 -3.83 24.61
C SER A 80 22.52 -3.10 25.94
N GLY A 81 21.28 -2.73 26.27
CA GLY A 81 20.93 -2.08 27.52
C GLY A 81 20.83 -3.01 28.74
N PHE A 82 20.88 -4.34 28.56
CA PHE A 82 20.78 -5.30 29.66
C PHE A 82 22.13 -5.97 29.95
N PRO A 83 22.46 -6.23 31.24
CA PRO A 83 23.66 -6.97 31.58
C PRO A 83 23.57 -8.43 31.10
N ASP A 84 24.68 -8.97 30.60
CA ASP A 84 24.76 -10.31 29.99
C ASP A 84 24.22 -11.45 30.88
N THR A 85 24.20 -11.24 32.19
CA THR A 85 23.69 -12.18 33.20
C THR A 85 22.16 -12.23 33.31
N SER A 86 21.47 -11.24 32.73
CA SER A 86 20.00 -11.12 32.76
C SER A 86 19.33 -11.69 31.52
N LEU A 87 20.12 -12.09 30.53
CA LEU A 87 19.63 -12.57 29.25
C LEU A 87 19.35 -14.09 29.29
N PRO A 88 18.28 -14.56 28.65
CA PRO A 88 17.84 -15.96 28.75
C PRO A 88 18.80 -16.95 28.09
N PHE A 89 19.68 -16.51 27.19
CA PHE A 89 20.67 -17.36 26.52
C PHE A 89 22.10 -16.87 26.83
N LYS A 90 23.11 -17.72 26.61
CA LYS A 90 24.52 -17.37 26.89
C LYS A 90 25.28 -17.05 25.59
N GLY A 91 26.04 -15.96 25.61
CA GLY A 91 26.98 -15.59 24.54
C GLY A 91 26.32 -15.39 23.18
N VAL A 92 26.86 -16.02 22.15
CA VAL A 92 26.47 -15.85 20.73
C VAL A 92 24.98 -16.14 20.47
N TRP A 93 24.34 -16.99 21.28
CA TRP A 93 22.92 -17.31 21.17
C TRP A 93 21.99 -16.13 21.46
N ASN A 94 22.38 -15.17 22.32
CA ASN A 94 21.59 -13.96 22.54
C ASN A 94 21.56 -13.08 21.28
N VAL A 95 22.71 -12.92 20.62
CA VAL A 95 22.82 -12.12 19.40
C VAL A 95 21.96 -12.73 18.30
N LEU A 96 22.03 -14.06 18.12
CA LEU A 96 21.16 -14.78 17.19
C LEU A 96 19.67 -14.62 17.54
N ALA A 97 19.32 -14.68 18.82
CA ALA A 97 17.94 -14.45 19.27
C ALA A 97 17.48 -13.00 18.97
N ALA A 98 18.34 -11.99 19.17
CA ALA A 98 18.02 -10.59 18.86
C ALA A 98 17.76 -10.38 17.37
N ILE A 99 18.61 -10.95 16.51
CA ILE A 99 18.45 -10.93 15.06
C ILE A 99 17.15 -11.65 14.68
N GLY A 100 16.87 -12.81 15.28
CA GLY A 100 15.62 -13.54 15.09
C GLY A 100 14.38 -12.72 15.45
N VAL A 101 14.40 -12.04 16.60
CA VAL A 101 13.32 -11.14 17.03
C VAL A 101 13.14 -9.99 16.05
N GLY A 102 14.23 -9.37 15.57
CA GLY A 102 14.19 -8.32 14.56
C GLY A 102 13.56 -8.79 13.25
N LEU A 103 13.90 -10.01 12.79
CA LEU A 103 13.29 -10.61 11.60
C LEU A 103 11.79 -10.90 11.79
N VAL A 104 11.39 -11.41 12.96
CA VAL A 104 9.98 -11.65 13.28
C VAL A 104 9.19 -10.34 13.31
N LEU A 105 9.73 -9.29 13.92
CA LEU A 105 9.13 -7.96 13.95
C LEU A 105 8.99 -7.38 12.54
N PHE A 106 10.01 -7.54 11.69
CA PHE A 106 9.97 -7.10 10.29
C PHE A 106 8.88 -7.84 9.50
N LEU A 107 8.77 -9.16 9.66
CA LEU A 107 7.72 -9.96 9.02
C LEU A 107 6.32 -9.55 9.50
N LEU A 108 6.14 -9.33 10.80
CA LEU A 108 4.91 -8.82 11.39
C LEU A 108 4.53 -7.46 10.79
N TYR A 109 5.49 -6.53 10.74
CA TYR A 109 5.28 -5.22 10.12
C TYR A 109 4.85 -5.36 8.66
N ARG A 110 5.50 -6.22 7.87
CA ARG A 110 5.13 -6.44 6.47
C ARG A 110 3.70 -6.97 6.31
N ILE A 111 3.28 -7.90 7.16
CA ILE A 111 1.91 -8.45 7.15
C ILE A 111 0.91 -7.37 7.54
N LEU A 112 1.18 -6.62 8.62
CA LEU A 112 0.33 -5.55 9.11
C LEU A 112 0.18 -4.44 8.06
N MET A 113 1.25 -4.05 7.38
CA MET A 113 1.21 -3.03 6.33
C MET A 113 0.30 -3.47 5.17
N LYS A 114 0.48 -4.70 4.68
CA LYS A 114 -0.35 -5.25 3.60
C LYS A 114 -1.82 -5.36 4.02
N ALA A 115 -2.08 -5.72 5.28
CA ALA A 115 -3.43 -5.78 5.83
C ALA A 115 -4.07 -4.40 5.99
N TYR A 116 -3.30 -3.39 6.42
CA TYR A 116 -3.75 -2.01 6.57
C TYR A 116 -4.20 -1.42 5.23
N VAL A 117 -3.39 -1.60 4.19
CA VAL A 117 -3.67 -1.13 2.82
C VAL A 117 -4.91 -1.81 2.27
N ARG A 118 -4.98 -3.14 2.42
CA ARG A 118 -6.15 -3.91 2.00
C ARG A 118 -7.41 -3.45 2.72
N SER A 119 -7.33 -3.14 4.01
CA SER A 119 -8.47 -2.63 4.79
C SER A 119 -8.88 -1.22 4.36
N ARG A 120 -7.92 -0.35 4.01
CA ARG A 120 -8.19 0.99 3.52
C ARG A 120 -8.84 0.95 2.14
N ILE A 121 -8.32 0.15 1.22
CA ILE A 121 -8.92 -0.12 -0.09
C ILE A 121 -10.34 -0.71 0.08
N GLN A 122 -10.53 -1.62 1.03
CA GLN A 122 -11.84 -2.19 1.33
C GLN A 122 -12.83 -1.14 1.87
N ARG A 123 -12.37 -0.13 2.63
CA ARG A 123 -13.22 0.99 3.06
C ARG A 123 -13.64 1.85 1.87
N VAL A 124 -12.69 2.31 1.06
CA VAL A 124 -12.98 3.13 -0.14
C VAL A 124 -13.96 2.40 -1.07
N ASN A 125 -13.75 1.11 -1.30
CA ASN A 125 -14.65 0.24 -2.08
C ASN A 125 -16.05 0.08 -1.48
N ARG A 126 -16.19 0.21 -0.15
CA ARG A 126 -17.48 0.11 0.55
C ARG A 126 -18.21 1.45 0.60
N ASP A 127 -17.45 2.53 0.67
CA ASP A 127 -17.98 3.89 0.75
C ASP A 127 -18.52 4.34 -0.63
N TYR A 128 -17.97 3.80 -1.74
CA TYR A 128 -18.42 4.05 -3.12
C TYR A 128 -18.71 2.77 -3.93
N PRO A 129 -19.75 1.99 -3.57
CA PRO A 129 -20.02 0.69 -4.20
C PRO A 129 -20.49 0.80 -5.65
N GLU A 130 -21.14 1.90 -6.03
CA GLU A 130 -21.63 2.14 -7.40
C GLU A 130 -20.53 2.61 -8.33
N VAL A 131 -19.66 3.50 -7.86
CA VAL A 131 -18.48 3.99 -8.60
C VAL A 131 -17.51 2.85 -8.89
N LYS A 132 -17.30 1.96 -7.92
CA LYS A 132 -16.46 0.77 -8.13
C LYS A 132 -16.97 -0.10 -9.27
N LYS A 133 -18.28 -0.39 -9.32
CA LYS A 133 -18.88 -1.21 -10.39
C LYS A 133 -18.72 -0.55 -11.77
N TYR A 134 -18.85 0.78 -11.81
CA TYR A 134 -18.60 1.54 -13.03
C TYR A 134 -17.13 1.43 -13.46
N VAL A 135 -16.17 1.69 -12.56
CA VAL A 135 -14.73 1.58 -12.85
C VAL A 135 -14.32 0.16 -13.26
N ASP A 136 -14.84 -0.89 -12.60
CA ASP A 136 -14.60 -2.28 -13.01
C ASP A 136 -15.15 -2.55 -14.42
N SER A 137 -16.31 -1.97 -14.79
CA SER A 137 -16.89 -2.10 -16.12
C SER A 137 -16.10 -1.35 -17.19
N VAL A 138 -15.60 -0.15 -16.86
CA VAL A 138 -14.71 0.64 -17.74
C VAL A 138 -13.39 -0.09 -17.97
N MET A 139 -12.82 -0.70 -16.93
CA MET A 139 -11.57 -1.46 -17.03
C MET A 139 -11.75 -2.80 -17.76
N ALA A 140 -12.94 -3.40 -17.71
CA ALA A 140 -13.27 -4.63 -18.44
C ALA A 140 -13.61 -4.40 -19.92
N PHE A 141 -13.82 -3.15 -20.34
CA PHE A 141 -14.15 -2.79 -21.72
C PHE A 141 -12.90 -2.85 -22.60
N GLN A 142 -12.86 -3.80 -23.55
CA GLN A 142 -11.73 -4.02 -24.46
C GLN A 142 -11.75 -3.11 -25.67
#